data_AF-A0A7J2J590-F1
#
_entry.id   AF-A0A7J2J590-F1
#
_cell.length_a   1.000
_cell.length_b   1.000
_cell.length_c   1.000
_cell.angle_alpha   90.00
_cell.angle_beta   90.00
_cell.angle_gamma   90.00
#
_symmetry.space_group_name_H-M   'P 1'
#
loop_
_entity.id
_entity.type
_entity.pdbx_description
1 polymer ?
#
loop_
_entity_poly.entity_id
_entity_poly.type
_entity_poly.pdbx_seq_one_letter_code
_entity_poly.pdbx_strand_id
1 'polypeptide(L)'
;MNLEEKFLHVLLREGSISFGNFKLKSGRVSPYFVNLGKAMSRASSLREVSECYASKIERDFQLDEIDFIFGPAYKGIPLASSVALELLKRRG
;
A
#
# COMPACT_ATOMS: atom_id res chain seq x y z
N MET A 1 -13.52 -12.11 -2.01
CA MET A 1 -12.13 -11.66 -2.05
C MET A 1 -11.81 -10.93 -0.75
N ASN A 2 -10.88 -11.45 0.05
CA ASN A 2 -10.46 -10.84 1.30
C ASN A 2 -9.58 -9.59 1.04
N LEU A 3 -9.16 -8.90 2.10
CA LEU A 3 -8.41 -7.65 2.02
C LEU A 3 -7.04 -7.86 1.35
N GLU A 4 -6.35 -8.93 1.75
CA GLU A 4 -5.02 -9.30 1.28
C GLU A 4 -5.03 -9.65 -0.21
N GLU A 5 -6.04 -10.38 -0.67
CA GLU A 5 -6.28 -10.68 -2.08
C GLU A 5 -6.57 -9.40 -2.88
N LYS A 6 -7.46 -8.53 -2.40
CA LYS A 6 -7.75 -7.24 -3.07
C LYS A 6 -6.47 -6.43 -3.28
N PHE A 7 -5.65 -6.31 -2.24
CA PHE A 7 -4.38 -5.61 -2.31
C PHE A 7 -3.43 -6.26 -3.34
N LEU A 8 -3.30 -7.59 -3.31
CA LEU A 8 -2.46 -8.33 -4.25
C LEU A 8 -2.92 -8.15 -5.71
N HIS A 9 -4.24 -8.13 -5.96
CA HIS A 9 -4.80 -7.87 -7.28
C HIS A 9 -4.40 -6.51 -7.83
N VAL A 10 -4.41 -5.46 -7.01
CA VAL A 10 -3.92 -4.13 -7.42
C VAL A 10 -2.44 -4.17 -7.77
N LEU A 11 -1.63 -4.85 -6.94
CA LEU A 11 -0.20 -4.97 -7.19
C LEU A 11 0.12 -5.71 -8.50
N LEU A 12 -0.60 -6.80 -8.78
CA LEU A 12 -0.44 -7.57 -10.02
C LEU A 12 -0.90 -6.76 -11.24
N ARG A 13 -2.07 -6.12 -11.14
CA ARG A 13 -2.64 -5.28 -12.22
C ARG A 13 -1.69 -4.15 -12.63
N GLU A 14 -1.06 -3.48 -11.67
CA GLU A 14 -0.12 -2.39 -11.93
C GLU A 14 1.32 -2.86 -12.23
N GLY A 15 1.55 -4.18 -12.32
CA GLY A 15 2.89 -4.74 -12.57
C GLY A 15 3.89 -4.39 -11.46
N SER A 16 3.40 -4.20 -10.24
CA SER A 16 4.20 -3.91 -9.04
C SER A 16 4.94 -5.12 -8.54
N ILE A 17 4.53 -6.33 -8.92
CA ILE A 17 5.22 -7.59 -8.65
C ILE A 17 5.72 -8.16 -9.97
N SER A 18 6.99 -8.55 -10.00
CA SER A 18 7.61 -9.24 -11.14
C SER A 18 8.20 -10.56 -10.67
N PHE A 19 7.97 -11.65 -11.40
CA PHE A 19 8.48 -12.98 -11.08
C PHE A 19 9.68 -13.31 -11.97
N GLY A 20 10.66 -14.02 -11.42
CA GLY A 20 11.94 -14.31 -12.07
C GLY A 20 13.10 -14.37 -11.08
N ASN A 21 14.34 -14.33 -11.55
CA ASN A 21 15.52 -14.39 -10.66
C ASN A 21 16.10 -12.99 -10.44
N PHE A 22 15.95 -12.45 -9.23
CA PHE A 22 16.44 -11.12 -8.87
C PHE A 22 17.51 -11.21 -7.78
N LYS A 23 18.73 -10.76 -8.08
CA LYS A 23 19.80 -10.65 -7.07
C LYS A 23 19.61 -9.35 -6.26
N LEU A 24 19.33 -9.49 -4.97
CA LEU A 24 19.16 -8.36 -4.05
C LEU A 24 20.51 -7.77 -3.65
N LYS A 25 20.51 -6.57 -3.04
CA LYS A 25 21.72 -5.92 -2.53
C LYS A 25 22.49 -6.78 -1.50
N SER A 26 21.77 -7.64 -0.77
CA SER A 26 22.37 -8.60 0.16
C SER A 26 23.04 -9.81 -0.52
N GLY A 27 22.95 -9.93 -1.85
CA GLY A 27 23.41 -11.10 -2.61
C GLY A 27 22.39 -12.24 -2.71
N ARG A 28 21.32 -12.24 -1.89
CA ARG A 28 20.23 -13.23 -1.97
C ARG A 28 19.56 -13.19 -3.34
N VAL A 29 19.30 -14.36 -3.92
CA VAL A 29 18.46 -14.51 -5.11
C VAL A 29 17.01 -14.64 -4.67
N SER A 30 16.15 -13.73 -5.14
CA SER A 30 14.71 -13.70 -4.88
C SER A 30 13.94 -14.16 -6.13
N PRO A 31 12.91 -15.02 -5.99
CA PRO A 31 12.07 -15.43 -7.11
C PRO A 31 11.06 -14.36 -7.56
N TYR A 32 11.04 -13.22 -6.87
CA TYR A 32 10.21 -12.06 -7.19
C TYR A 32 10.87 -10.74 -6.80
N PHE A 33 10.38 -9.67 -7.41
CA PHE A 33 10.73 -8.29 -7.08
C PHE A 33 9.45 -7.46 -6.92
N VAL A 34 9.45 -6.55 -5.94
CA VAL A 34 8.31 -5.66 -5.66
C VAL A 34 8.72 -4.21 -5.80
N ASN A 35 7.97 -3.44 -6.60
CA ASN A 35 8.05 -1.99 -6.67
C ASN A 35 6.67 -1.37 -6.46
N LEU A 36 6.34 -1.07 -5.21
CA LEU A 36 5.07 -0.44 -4.83
C LEU A 36 4.83 0.94 -5.48
N GLY A 37 5.88 1.59 -5.98
CA GLY A 37 5.72 2.88 -6.68
C GLY A 37 4.81 2.76 -7.91
N LYS A 38 4.77 1.60 -8.57
CA LYS A 38 3.87 1.36 -9.70
C LYS A 38 2.40 1.34 -9.26
N ALA A 39 2.06 0.68 -8.16
CA ALA A 39 0.72 0.66 -7.59
C ALA A 39 0.20 2.05 -7.18
N MET A 40 1.10 3.00 -6.93
CA MET A 40 0.79 4.37 -6.53
C MET A 40 0.90 5.38 -7.68
N SER A 41 1.17 4.93 -8.90
CA SER A 41 1.42 5.82 -10.05
C SER A 41 0.16 6.35 -10.75
N ARG A 42 -1.00 5.76 -10.47
CA ARG A 42 -2.31 6.16 -11.02
C ARG A 42 -3.26 6.49 -9.87
N ALA A 43 -4.09 7.51 -10.02
CA ALA A 43 -5.02 7.93 -8.98
C ALA A 43 -5.98 6.82 -8.53
N SER A 44 -6.51 6.02 -9.46
CA SER A 44 -7.39 4.88 -9.17
C SER A 44 -6.70 3.83 -8.30
N SER A 45 -5.48 3.46 -8.67
CA SER A 45 -4.73 2.39 -8.00
C SER A 45 -4.17 2.85 -6.66
N LEU A 46 -3.75 4.12 -6.55
CA LEU A 46 -3.41 4.75 -5.27
C LEU A 46 -4.61 4.73 -4.32
N ARG A 47 -5.81 5.06 -4.81
CA ARG A 47 -7.04 5.01 -4.01
C ARG A 47 -7.35 3.59 -3.53
N GLU A 48 -7.29 2.59 -4.40
CA GLU A 48 -7.51 1.20 -4.00
C GLU A 48 -6.48 0.71 -2.97
N VAL A 49 -5.20 1.10 -3.14
CA VAL A 49 -4.15 0.84 -2.15
C VAL A 49 -4.47 1.51 -0.82
N SER A 50 -4.85 2.80 -0.82
CA SER A 50 -5.15 3.53 0.42
C SER A 50 -6.39 3.00 1.11
N GLU A 51 -7.42 2.59 0.37
CA GLU A 51 -8.60 1.91 0.91
C GLU A 51 -8.21 0.58 1.59
N CYS A 52 -7.27 -0.17 1.02
CA CYS A 52 -6.75 -1.38 1.65
C CYS A 52 -6.00 -1.08 2.96
N TYR A 53 -5.11 -0.08 2.96
CA TYR A 53 -4.41 0.35 4.17
C TYR A 53 -5.37 0.86 5.25
N ALA A 54 -6.32 1.71 4.91
CA ALA A 54 -7.33 2.22 5.85
C ALA A 54 -8.15 1.09 6.47
N SER A 55 -8.56 0.10 5.66
CA SER A 55 -9.30 -1.08 6.15
C SER A 55 -8.46 -1.95 7.07
N LYS A 56 -7.15 -2.07 6.82
CA LYS A 56 -6.25 -2.80 7.71
C LYS A 56 -6.06 -2.05 9.02
N ILE A 57 -5.90 -0.73 8.98
CA ILE A 57 -5.75 0.12 10.16
C ILE A 57 -6.99 0.03 11.05
N GLU A 58 -8.20 0.17 10.49
CA GLU A 58 -9.45 0.00 11.25
C GLU A 58 -9.63 -1.36 11.89
N ARG A 59 -9.14 -2.41 11.24
CA ARG A 59 -9.23 -3.77 11.76
C ARG A 59 -8.28 -4.00 12.93
N ASP A 60 -7.11 -3.37 12.90
CA ASP A 60 -6.03 -3.65 13.83
C ASP A 60 -5.92 -2.61 14.97
N PHE A 61 -6.49 -1.41 14.78
CA PHE A 61 -6.37 -0.27 15.70
C PHE A 61 -7.73 0.40 15.92
N GLN A 62 -7.91 0.99 17.10
CA GLN A 62 -9.04 1.88 17.35
C GLN A 62 -8.76 3.22 16.69
N LEU A 63 -9.61 3.63 15.74
CA LEU A 63 -9.36 4.85 14.97
C LEU A 63 -9.26 6.09 15.84
N ASP A 64 -10.03 6.18 16.92
CA ASP A 64 -10.05 7.35 17.81
C ASP A 64 -8.72 7.55 18.56
N GLU A 65 -7.87 6.53 18.63
CA GLU A 65 -6.55 6.58 19.26
C GLU A 65 -5.43 7.00 18.29
N ILE A 66 -5.74 7.24 17.02
CA ILE A 66 -4.75 7.62 16.00
C ILE A 66 -4.75 9.14 15.82
N ASP A 67 -3.71 9.82 16.27
CA ASP A 67 -3.62 11.29 16.12
C ASP A 67 -3.07 11.72 14.76
N PHE A 68 -2.17 10.93 14.16
CA PHE A 68 -1.54 11.28 12.88
C PHE A 68 -1.06 10.05 12.10
N ILE A 69 -0.80 10.24 10.81
CA ILE A 69 -0.15 9.25 9.93
C ILE A 69 1.16 9.84 9.43
N PHE A 70 2.24 9.10 9.62
CA PHE A 70 3.57 9.50 9.17
C PHE A 70 3.99 8.72 7.92
N GLY A 71 4.35 9.45 6.85
CA GLY A 71 4.84 8.90 5.60
C GLY A 71 6.29 9.31 5.31
N PRO A 72 7.28 8.41 5.46
CA PRO A 72 8.67 8.72 5.16
C PRO A 72 8.88 9.14 3.69
N ALA A 73 9.74 10.13 3.46
CA ALA A 73 10.05 10.61 2.12
C ALA A 73 10.77 9.53 1.27
N TYR A 74 10.53 9.43 -0.04
CA TYR A 74 9.55 10.19 -0.85
C TYR A 74 8.26 9.41 -1.12
N LYS A 75 8.35 8.08 -1.23
CA LYS A 75 7.22 7.21 -1.60
C LYS A 75 6.16 7.10 -0.50
N GLY A 76 6.52 7.34 0.75
CA GLY A 76 5.58 7.30 1.88
C GLY A 76 4.68 8.53 1.94
N ILE A 77 5.11 9.68 1.40
CA ILE A 77 4.31 10.92 1.39
C ILE A 77 2.96 10.72 0.68
N PRO A 78 2.89 10.32 -0.60
CA PRO A 78 1.62 10.18 -1.29
C PRO A 78 0.73 9.09 -0.67
N LEU A 79 1.34 8.03 -0.11
CA LEU A 79 0.61 6.96 0.56
C LEU A 79 0.00 7.42 1.89
N ALA A 80 0.77 8.08 2.75
CA ALA A 80 0.27 8.57 4.03
C ALA A 80 -0.83 9.60 3.82
N SER A 81 -0.66 10.52 2.87
CA SER A 81 -1.68 11.51 2.53
C SER A 81 -2.97 10.87 2.03
N SER A 82 -2.91 9.88 1.13
CA SER A 82 -4.12 9.22 0.63
C SER A 82 -4.79 8.35 1.69
N VAL A 83 -4.03 7.64 2.52
CA VAL A 83 -4.58 6.86 3.64
C VAL A 83 -5.26 7.75 4.67
N ALA A 84 -4.68 8.91 4.99
CA ALA A 84 -5.31 9.88 5.90
C ALA A 84 -6.66 10.37 5.37
N LEU A 85 -6.76 10.64 4.05
CA LEU A 85 -8.04 10.99 3.42
C LEU A 85 -9.05 9.84 3.47
N GLU A 86 -8.63 8.59 3.27
CA GLU A 86 -9.54 7.44 3.38
C GLU A 86 -9.99 7.18 4.82
N LEU A 87 -9.14 7.38 5.81
CA LEU A 87 -9.53 7.26 7.22
C LEU A 87 -10.47 8.40 7.65
N LEU A 88 -10.26 9.63 7.17
CA LEU A 88 -11.14 10.75 7.46
C LEU A 88 -12.59 10.47 7.02
N LYS A 89 -12.79 9.88 5.83
CA LYS A 89 -14.12 9.48 5.33
C LYS A 89 -14.84 8.46 6.22
N ARG A 90 -14.09 7.73 7.04
CA ARG A 90 -14.62 6.67 7.90
C ARG A 90 -14.85 7.11 9.33
N ARG A 91 -14.30 8.27 9.72
CA ARG A 91 -14.46 8.84 11.07
C ARG A 91 -15.82 9.47 11.36
N GLY A 92 -16.72 9.56 10.37
CA GLY A 92 -18.02 10.22 10.53
C GLY A 92 -17.89 11.72 10.29
#